data_AF-A0AA96XFS7-F1
#
_entry.id   AF-A0AA96XFS7-F1
#
_cell.length_a   1.000
_cell.length_b   1.000
_cell.length_c   1.000
_cell.angle_alpha   90.00
_cell.angle_beta   90.00
_cell.angle_gamma   90.00
#
_symmetry.space_group_name_H-M   'P 1'
#
loop_
_entity.id
_entity.type
_entity.pdbx_description
1 polymer ?
#
loop_
_entity_poly.entity_id
_entity_poly.type
_entity_poly.pdbx_seq_one_letter_code
_entity_poly.pdbx_strand_id
1 'polypeptide(L)'
;MRSFAYASGPAYGLLLDEAGPRAQGWRARALTGADLGTLLQDALRLGTPKPSPERDTRYGGAALRETERERARLAQARAEALRKKLVEGPVLHLPLVRMRIQFNPGELIPLAEYGTVYPGARIVDAWGSLTVTSDVLLSSDWKTATVNAPRAGPRDARWEGEGWVLELAPGWRANAGPRPGDLILQAPEARSPTPHP
;
A
#
# COMPACT_ATOMS: atom_id res chain seq x y z
N MET A 1 -13.87 -2.99 -10.11
CA MET A 1 -13.50 -4.07 -11.05
C MET A 1 -11.99 -4.02 -11.31
N ARG A 2 -11.21 -4.94 -10.76
CA ARG A 2 -9.79 -5.17 -11.10
C ARG A 2 -9.61 -6.32 -12.10
N SER A 3 -10.64 -6.61 -12.89
CA SER A 3 -10.60 -7.65 -13.93
C SER A 3 -9.74 -7.26 -15.13
N PHE A 4 -9.34 -5.99 -15.28
CA PHE A 4 -8.62 -5.55 -16.48
C PHE A 4 -7.27 -6.24 -16.67
N ALA A 5 -6.43 -6.36 -15.63
CA ALA A 5 -5.14 -7.04 -15.74
C ALA A 5 -5.29 -8.55 -15.96
N TYR A 6 -6.30 -9.17 -15.33
CA TYR A 6 -6.63 -10.59 -15.53
C TYR A 6 -7.29 -10.87 -16.88
N ALA A 7 -7.82 -9.85 -17.57
CA ALA A 7 -8.36 -9.97 -18.91
C ALA A 7 -7.30 -9.64 -19.99
N SER A 8 -6.52 -8.59 -19.78
CA SER A 8 -5.54 -8.10 -20.75
C SER A 8 -4.28 -8.97 -20.80
N GLY A 9 -3.79 -9.47 -19.67
CA GLY A 9 -2.62 -10.36 -19.63
C GLY A 9 -2.81 -11.61 -20.50
N PRO A 10 -3.88 -12.40 -20.32
CA PRO A 10 -4.17 -13.54 -21.18
C PRO A 10 -4.40 -13.15 -22.65
N ALA A 11 -5.04 -12.01 -22.93
CA ALA A 11 -5.23 -11.54 -24.31
C ALA A 11 -3.89 -11.23 -25.01
N TYR A 12 -2.98 -10.52 -24.35
CA TYR A 12 -1.62 -10.31 -24.86
C TYR A 12 -0.87 -11.63 -25.04
N GLY A 13 -1.01 -12.56 -24.09
CA GLY A 13 -0.39 -13.88 -24.17
C GLY A 13 -0.86 -14.68 -25.40
N LEU A 14 -2.16 -14.67 -25.68
CA LEU A 14 -2.73 -15.30 -26.87
C LEU A 14 -2.15 -14.69 -28.15
N LEU A 15 -2.14 -13.36 -28.27
CA LEU A 15 -1.61 -12.67 -29.45
C LEU A 15 -0.10 -12.90 -29.65
N LEU A 16 0.67 -12.99 -28.55
CA LEU A 16 2.09 -13.32 -28.59
C LEU A 16 2.33 -14.78 -28.98
N ASP A 17 1.46 -15.71 -28.58
CA ASP A 17 1.51 -17.10 -29.05
C ASP A 17 1.19 -17.20 -30.55
N GLU A 18 0.17 -16.48 -31.01
CA GLU A 18 -0.19 -16.41 -32.43
C GLU A 18 0.89 -15.76 -33.30
N ALA A 19 1.68 -14.84 -32.74
CA ALA A 19 2.84 -14.25 -33.43
C ALA A 19 3.98 -15.26 -33.68
N GLY A 20 3.93 -16.43 -33.04
CA GLY A 20 4.78 -17.58 -33.32
C GLY A 20 6.28 -17.26 -33.22
N PRO A 21 7.11 -17.58 -34.25
CA PRO A 21 8.55 -17.33 -34.23
C PRO A 21 8.94 -15.88 -33.94
N ARG A 22 8.06 -14.90 -34.24
CA ARG A 22 8.34 -13.47 -34.04
C ARG A 22 8.30 -13.04 -32.57
N ALA A 23 7.65 -13.83 -31.73
CA ALA A 23 7.58 -13.63 -30.28
C ALA A 23 8.34 -14.73 -29.52
N GLN A 24 9.30 -15.41 -30.14
CA GLN A 24 10.01 -16.51 -29.48
C GLN A 24 10.63 -16.07 -28.15
N GLY A 25 10.39 -16.87 -27.09
CA GLY A 25 10.89 -16.58 -25.75
C GLY A 25 10.16 -15.45 -25.00
N TRP A 26 9.02 -14.94 -25.51
CA TRP A 26 8.27 -13.85 -24.89
C TRP A 26 7.91 -14.12 -23.42
N ARG A 27 7.56 -15.38 -23.08
CA ARG A 27 7.22 -15.79 -21.69
C ARG A 27 8.37 -15.55 -20.72
N ALA A 28 9.57 -15.95 -21.09
CA ALA A 28 10.76 -15.77 -20.24
C ALA A 28 11.06 -14.28 -20.03
N ARG A 29 10.92 -13.47 -21.09
CA ARG A 29 11.12 -12.01 -21.03
C ARG A 29 10.04 -11.33 -20.17
N ALA A 30 8.79 -11.76 -20.27
CA ALA A 30 7.70 -11.25 -19.44
C ALA A 30 7.92 -11.57 -17.95
N LEU A 31 8.42 -12.77 -17.63
CA LEU A 31 8.75 -13.15 -16.26
C LEU A 31 9.89 -12.30 -15.65
N THR A 32 10.78 -11.77 -16.49
CA THR A 32 11.84 -10.83 -16.05
C THR A 32 11.38 -9.36 -16.09
N GLY A 33 10.09 -9.08 -16.27
CA GLY A 33 9.51 -7.74 -16.19
C GLY A 33 9.41 -6.99 -17.53
N ALA A 34 9.58 -7.66 -18.68
CA ALA A 34 9.34 -7.01 -19.97
C ALA A 34 7.84 -6.68 -20.16
N ASP A 35 7.57 -5.51 -20.73
CA ASP A 35 6.21 -5.07 -21.04
C ASP A 35 5.59 -5.89 -22.20
N LEU A 36 4.42 -6.50 -21.95
CA LEU A 36 3.73 -7.34 -22.94
C LEU A 36 3.29 -6.55 -24.18
N GLY A 37 2.95 -5.27 -24.03
CA GLY A 37 2.57 -4.40 -25.14
C GLY A 37 3.74 -4.15 -26.09
N THR A 38 4.91 -3.87 -25.53
CA THR A 38 6.16 -3.68 -26.27
C THR A 38 6.60 -4.97 -26.96
N LEU A 39 6.54 -6.11 -26.26
CA LEU A 39 6.83 -7.42 -26.85
C LEU A 39 5.93 -7.71 -28.07
N LEU A 40 4.63 -7.41 -27.96
CA LEU A 40 3.69 -7.63 -29.04
C LEU A 40 3.91 -6.64 -30.19
N GLN A 41 4.18 -5.38 -29.87
CA GLN A 41 4.53 -4.36 -30.84
C GLN A 41 5.72 -4.79 -31.71
N ASP A 42 6.79 -5.27 -31.07
CA ASP A 42 7.99 -5.76 -31.76
C ASP A 42 7.68 -6.98 -32.63
N ALA A 43 6.97 -7.97 -32.08
CA ALA A 43 6.64 -9.22 -32.78
C ALA A 43 5.77 -8.97 -34.03
N LEU A 44 4.86 -8.00 -33.96
CA LEU A 44 3.97 -7.63 -35.05
C LEU A 44 4.50 -6.48 -35.92
N ARG A 45 5.66 -5.91 -35.57
CA ARG A 45 6.27 -4.73 -36.22
C ARG A 45 5.29 -3.55 -36.34
N LEU A 46 4.50 -3.35 -35.29
CA LEU A 46 3.53 -2.26 -35.25
C LEU A 46 4.25 -0.93 -35.03
N GLY A 47 4.06 0.01 -35.95
CA GLY A 47 4.52 1.38 -35.72
C GLY A 47 3.65 2.07 -34.68
N THR A 48 4.26 2.79 -33.74
CA THR A 48 3.49 3.68 -32.85
C THR A 48 2.93 4.83 -33.70
N PRO A 49 1.60 4.96 -33.84
CA PRO A 49 1.05 6.06 -34.61
C PRO A 49 1.41 7.39 -33.94
N LYS A 50 1.83 8.37 -34.75
CA LYS A 50 2.10 9.72 -34.24
C LYS A 50 0.83 10.30 -33.60
N PRO A 51 0.93 11.17 -32.57
CA PRO A 51 -0.21 11.93 -32.09
C PRO A 51 -0.94 12.63 -33.25
N SER A 52 -2.27 12.54 -33.28
CA SER A 52 -3.11 13.10 -34.34
C SER A 52 -4.20 13.96 -33.72
N PRO A 53 -4.30 15.25 -34.06
CA PRO A 53 -5.36 16.13 -33.58
C PRO A 53 -6.78 15.62 -33.91
N GLU A 54 -6.94 14.94 -35.05
CA GLU A 54 -8.21 14.34 -35.47
C GLU A 54 -8.62 13.20 -34.53
N ARG A 55 -7.69 12.28 -34.21
CA ARG A 55 -7.94 11.22 -33.22
C ARG A 55 -8.16 11.80 -31.84
N ASP A 56 -7.38 12.81 -31.46
CA ASP A 56 -7.52 13.50 -30.18
C ASP A 56 -8.94 14.07 -30.03
N THR A 57 -9.44 14.73 -31.06
CA THR A 57 -10.80 15.29 -31.08
C THR A 57 -11.85 14.18 -31.08
N ARG A 58 -11.70 13.16 -31.94
CA ARG A 58 -12.65 12.04 -32.06
C ARG A 58 -12.87 11.28 -30.77
N TYR A 59 -11.82 11.10 -29.96
CA TYR A 59 -11.88 10.39 -28.69
C TYR A 59 -11.96 11.31 -27.46
N GLY A 60 -12.21 12.61 -27.65
CA GLY A 60 -12.38 13.56 -26.53
C GLY A 60 -11.11 13.74 -25.69
N GLY A 61 -9.93 13.70 -26.31
CA GLY A 61 -8.63 13.71 -25.65
C GLY A 61 -8.41 14.91 -24.72
N ALA A 62 -8.97 16.08 -25.02
CA ALA A 62 -8.93 17.24 -24.12
C ALA A 62 -9.65 16.96 -22.78
N ALA A 63 -10.86 16.42 -22.83
CA ALA A 63 -11.65 16.06 -21.64
C ALA A 63 -10.99 14.90 -20.86
N LEU A 64 -10.42 13.93 -21.58
CA LEU A 64 -9.67 12.83 -20.97
C LEU A 64 -8.44 13.36 -20.21
N ARG A 65 -7.63 14.21 -20.84
CA ARG A 65 -6.47 14.82 -20.18
C ARG A 65 -6.85 15.65 -18.96
N GLU A 66 -7.93 16.42 -19.02
CA GLU A 66 -8.43 17.15 -17.85
C GLU A 66 -8.81 16.19 -16.72
N THR A 67 -9.53 15.12 -17.04
CA THR A 67 -9.94 14.10 -16.05
C THR A 67 -8.74 13.36 -15.45
N GLU A 68 -7.73 13.03 -16.26
CA GLU A 68 -6.49 12.41 -15.77
C GLU A 68 -5.67 13.39 -14.91
N ARG A 69 -5.58 14.67 -15.30
CA ARG A 69 -4.93 15.71 -14.50
C ARG A 69 -5.62 15.91 -13.15
N GLU A 70 -6.95 15.93 -13.14
CA GLU A 70 -7.72 16.05 -11.90
C GLU A 70 -7.49 14.84 -10.99
N ARG A 71 -7.56 13.62 -11.54
CA ARG A 71 -7.25 12.40 -10.79
C ARG A 71 -5.84 12.41 -10.21
N ALA A 72 -4.84 12.81 -11.00
CA ALA A 72 -3.46 12.93 -10.54
C ALA A 72 -3.32 13.97 -9.41
N ARG A 73 -3.98 15.13 -9.55
CA ARG A 73 -3.98 16.19 -8.53
C ARG A 73 -4.60 15.71 -7.21
N LEU A 74 -5.75 15.05 -7.27
CA LEU A 74 -6.42 14.49 -6.09
C LEU A 74 -5.59 13.39 -5.42
N ALA A 75 -4.97 12.51 -6.21
CA ALA A 75 -4.08 11.47 -5.70
C ALA A 75 -2.86 12.06 -5.00
N GLN A 76 -2.24 13.08 -5.58
CA GLN A 76 -1.11 13.80 -5.00
C GLN A 76 -1.49 14.48 -3.67
N ALA A 77 -2.59 15.23 -3.66
CA ALA A 77 -3.08 15.89 -2.44
C ALA A 77 -3.39 14.88 -1.33
N ARG A 78 -3.98 13.72 -1.68
CA ARG A 78 -4.25 12.64 -0.73
C ARG A 78 -2.95 12.03 -0.18
N ALA A 79 -1.97 11.77 -1.04
CA ALA A 79 -0.66 11.23 -0.60
C ALA A 79 0.07 12.22 0.33
N GLU A 80 0.04 13.51 0.04
CA GLU A 80 0.63 14.54 0.90
C GLU A 80 -0.07 14.64 2.26
N ALA A 81 -1.40 14.57 2.30
CA ALA A 81 -2.15 14.56 3.54
C ALA A 81 -1.83 13.31 4.39
N LEU A 82 -1.73 12.14 3.75
CA LEU A 82 -1.35 10.90 4.43
C LEU A 82 0.09 10.94 4.94
N ARG A 83 1.03 11.50 4.18
CA ARG A 83 2.42 11.69 4.62
C ARG A 83 2.48 12.59 5.85
N LYS A 84 1.75 13.70 5.86
CA LYS A 84 1.66 14.58 7.04
C LYS A 84 1.11 13.83 8.27
N LYS A 85 0.07 13.02 8.10
CA LYS A 85 -0.62 12.31 9.19
C LYS A 85 0.15 11.10 9.73
N LEU A 86 0.78 10.33 8.86
CA LEU A 86 1.33 8.99 9.17
C LEU A 86 2.86 8.93 9.15
N VAL A 87 3.52 10.03 8.79
CA VAL A 87 4.99 10.11 8.74
C VAL A 87 5.49 11.36 9.42
N GLU A 88 5.05 12.56 9.04
CA GLU A 88 5.66 13.79 9.56
C GLU A 88 5.14 14.19 10.93
N GLY A 89 3.85 13.97 11.19
CA GLY A 89 3.23 14.23 12.49
C GLY A 89 3.60 13.17 13.55
N PRO A 90 3.13 13.37 14.79
CA PRO A 90 3.27 12.40 15.87
C PRO A 90 2.57 11.09 15.50
N VAL A 91 3.27 9.98 15.65
CA VAL A 91 2.77 8.64 15.28
C VAL A 91 2.92 7.61 16.39
N LEU A 92 2.13 6.54 16.32
CA LEU A 92 2.31 5.32 17.09
C LEU A 92 2.81 4.21 16.14
N HIS A 93 3.99 3.67 16.44
CA HIS A 93 4.55 2.52 15.75
C HIS A 93 4.23 1.22 16.49
N LEU A 94 3.66 0.27 15.75
CA LEU A 94 3.34 -1.07 16.22
C LEU A 94 4.26 -2.08 15.50
N PRO A 95 5.08 -2.86 16.21
CA PRO A 95 5.91 -3.89 15.60
C PRO A 95 5.03 -5.03 15.09
N LEU A 96 5.29 -5.49 13.87
CA LEU A 96 4.63 -6.62 13.26
C LEU A 96 5.51 -7.86 13.44
N VAL A 97 5.04 -8.84 14.20
CA VAL A 97 5.82 -10.03 14.60
C VAL A 97 5.13 -11.29 14.12
N ARG A 98 3.83 -11.43 14.43
CA ARG A 98 2.97 -12.55 14.03
C ARG A 98 1.65 -12.02 13.50
N MET A 99 1.76 -11.14 12.51
CA MET A 99 0.62 -10.38 12.03
C MET A 99 -0.40 -11.25 11.29
N ARG A 100 -1.67 -10.89 11.47
CA ARG A 100 -2.77 -11.26 10.58
C ARG A 100 -3.53 -9.99 10.25
N ILE A 101 -3.70 -9.70 8.95
CA ILE A 101 -4.38 -8.49 8.49
C ILE A 101 -5.59 -8.83 7.61
N GLN A 102 -6.67 -8.08 7.79
CA GLN A 102 -7.83 -8.04 6.91
C GLN A 102 -7.99 -6.62 6.37
N PHE A 103 -8.18 -6.47 5.06
CA PHE A 103 -8.27 -5.16 4.39
C PHE A 103 -8.99 -5.29 3.03
N ASN A 104 -9.35 -4.15 2.43
CA ASN A 104 -9.80 -4.09 1.03
C ASN A 104 -8.61 -3.91 0.08
N PRO A 105 -8.26 -4.89 -0.79
CA PRO A 105 -7.12 -4.76 -1.68
C PRO A 105 -7.29 -3.68 -2.77
N GLY A 106 -8.52 -3.21 -3.01
CA GLY A 106 -8.84 -2.24 -4.05
C GLY A 106 -8.45 -0.79 -3.74
N GLU A 107 -8.13 -0.48 -2.48
CA GLU A 107 -8.01 0.90 -1.99
C GLU A 107 -6.60 1.26 -1.50
N LEU A 108 -5.61 0.40 -1.75
CA LEU A 108 -4.24 0.62 -1.29
C LEU A 108 -3.60 1.86 -1.93
N ILE A 109 -2.87 2.62 -1.13
CA ILE A 109 -2.21 3.85 -1.57
C ILE A 109 -0.70 3.70 -1.28
N PRO A 110 0.13 3.54 -2.31
CA PRO A 110 1.58 3.58 -2.15
C PRO A 110 2.02 4.95 -1.63
N LEU A 111 2.89 4.95 -0.62
CA LEU A 111 3.43 6.16 -0.01
C LEU A 111 4.96 6.15 -0.10
N ALA A 112 5.45 6.24 -1.34
CA ALA A 112 6.88 6.33 -1.69
C ALA A 112 7.76 5.35 -0.89
N GLU A 113 8.85 5.83 -0.29
CA GLU A 113 9.80 5.03 0.49
C GLU A 113 9.24 4.52 1.83
N TYR A 114 8.12 5.06 2.32
CA TYR A 114 7.57 4.74 3.63
C TYR A 114 6.78 3.44 3.66
N GLY A 115 6.20 3.05 2.52
CA GLY A 115 5.45 1.81 2.38
C GLY A 115 4.08 2.01 1.73
N THR A 116 3.07 1.33 2.25
CA THR A 116 1.71 1.34 1.68
C THR A 116 0.68 1.67 2.76
N VAL A 117 -0.19 2.61 2.46
CA VAL A 117 -1.35 2.94 3.29
C VAL A 117 -2.51 2.02 2.94
N TYR A 118 -3.11 1.45 3.98
CA TYR A 118 -4.27 0.59 3.93
C TYR A 118 -5.46 1.35 4.53
N PRO A 119 -6.39 1.83 3.70
CA PRO A 119 -7.64 2.39 4.18
C PRO A 119 -8.52 1.27 4.72
N GLY A 120 -8.96 1.39 5.98
CA GLY A 120 -9.81 0.38 6.61
C GLY A 120 -9.12 -0.99 6.76
N ALA A 121 -8.62 -1.29 7.95
CA ALA A 121 -7.92 -2.55 8.20
C ALA A 121 -8.17 -3.08 9.61
N ARG A 122 -8.10 -4.40 9.76
CA ARG A 122 -7.99 -5.04 11.06
C ARG A 122 -6.69 -5.82 11.12
N ILE A 123 -5.81 -5.45 12.05
CA ILE A 123 -4.54 -6.13 12.29
C ILE A 123 -4.62 -6.81 13.66
N VAL A 124 -4.23 -8.07 13.73
CA VAL A 124 -4.05 -8.82 14.97
C VAL A 124 -2.61 -9.31 15.03
N ASP A 125 -1.96 -9.10 16.16
CA ASP A 125 -0.57 -9.52 16.41
C ASP A 125 -0.38 -9.85 17.90
N ALA A 126 0.85 -10.13 18.33
CA ALA A 126 1.23 -10.43 19.70
C ALA A 126 0.89 -9.32 20.70
N TRP A 127 0.81 -8.07 20.24
CA TRP A 127 0.43 -6.92 21.04
C TRP A 127 -1.08 -6.72 21.18
N GLY A 128 -1.91 -7.51 20.50
CA GLY A 128 -3.36 -7.41 20.57
C GLY A 128 -3.99 -7.15 19.20
N SER A 129 -4.95 -6.22 19.13
CA SER A 129 -5.66 -5.93 17.89
C SER A 129 -5.83 -4.44 17.61
N LEU A 130 -5.61 -4.06 16.36
CA LEU A 130 -5.80 -2.71 15.83
C LEU A 130 -6.93 -2.77 14.81
N THR A 131 -8.00 -2.01 15.08
CA THR A 131 -9.09 -1.79 14.14
C THR A 131 -9.01 -0.37 13.62
N VAL A 132 -8.84 -0.23 12.32
CA VAL A 132 -8.63 1.03 11.61
C VAL A 132 -9.82 1.25 10.70
N THR A 133 -10.48 2.39 10.87
CA THR A 133 -11.56 2.85 9.98
C THR A 133 -11.09 3.91 8.99
N SER A 134 -10.00 4.62 9.30
CA SER A 134 -9.34 5.55 8.40
C SER A 134 -8.13 4.89 7.73
N ASP A 135 -6.91 5.17 8.19
CA ASP A 135 -5.68 4.82 7.47
C ASP A 135 -4.62 4.25 8.40
N VAL A 136 -3.93 3.18 7.96
CA VAL A 136 -2.72 2.66 8.59
C VAL A 136 -1.63 2.47 7.55
N LEU A 137 -0.42 2.91 7.87
CA LEU A 137 0.76 2.73 7.03
C LEU A 137 1.49 1.45 7.43
N LEU A 138 1.68 0.52 6.50
CA LEU A 138 2.59 -0.61 6.68
C LEU A 138 3.91 -0.31 5.97
N SER A 139 5.02 -0.54 6.66
CA SER A 139 6.36 -0.39 6.10
C SER A 139 6.58 -1.38 4.95
N SER A 140 7.43 -1.00 3.99
CA SER A 140 7.75 -1.84 2.81
C SER A 140 8.35 -3.20 3.17
N ASP A 141 9.04 -3.30 4.32
CA ASP A 141 9.60 -4.54 4.86
C ASP A 141 8.63 -5.33 5.74
N TRP A 142 7.39 -4.86 5.88
CA TRP A 142 6.32 -5.48 6.65
C TRP A 142 6.67 -5.69 8.14
N LYS A 143 7.56 -4.87 8.70
CA LYS A 143 7.93 -4.96 10.12
C LYS A 143 7.19 -4.01 11.03
N THR A 144 6.56 -2.97 10.49
CA THR A 144 5.94 -1.92 11.30
C THR A 144 4.61 -1.49 10.69
N ALA A 145 3.57 -1.43 11.53
CA ALA A 145 2.35 -0.70 11.25
C ALA A 145 2.40 0.65 11.98
N THR A 146 1.96 1.72 11.31
CA THR A 146 2.01 3.08 11.83
C THR A 146 0.64 3.73 11.70
N VAL A 147 0.16 4.31 12.80
CA VAL A 147 -1.03 5.15 12.87
C VAL A 147 -0.66 6.51 13.48
N ASN A 148 -1.49 7.53 13.32
CA ASN A 148 -1.27 8.79 14.02
C ASN A 148 -1.34 8.59 15.54
N ALA A 149 -0.57 9.37 16.30
CA ALA A 149 -0.54 9.26 17.74
C ALA A 149 -1.94 9.45 18.37
N PRO A 150 -2.22 8.76 19.48
CA PRO A 150 -3.47 8.88 20.22
C PRO A 150 -3.60 10.29 20.82
N ARG A 151 -4.81 10.85 20.84
CA ARG A 151 -5.06 12.20 21.39
C ARG A 151 -5.03 12.25 22.92
N ALA A 152 -5.25 11.11 23.55
CA ALA A 152 -5.24 10.94 25.00
C ALA A 152 -4.54 9.63 25.35
N GLY A 153 -4.13 9.51 26.62
CA GLY A 153 -3.61 8.25 27.13
C GLY A 153 -4.65 7.11 27.08
N PRO A 154 -4.21 5.87 27.30
CA PRO A 154 -5.10 4.72 27.32
C PRO A 154 -6.21 4.84 28.37
N ARG A 155 -7.35 4.26 28.04
CA ARG A 155 -8.35 3.84 29.03
C ARG A 155 -8.22 2.33 29.19
N ASP A 156 -7.60 1.91 30.29
CA ASP A 156 -7.20 0.53 30.56
C ASP A 156 -6.29 -0.04 29.45
N ALA A 157 -6.72 -1.10 28.77
CA ALA A 157 -6.01 -1.71 27.64
C ALA A 157 -6.39 -1.09 26.29
N ARG A 158 -7.33 -0.14 26.25
CA ARG A 158 -7.87 0.41 25.01
C ARG A 158 -7.31 1.80 24.73
N TRP A 159 -6.71 1.95 23.57
CA TRP A 159 -6.19 3.20 23.04
C TRP A 159 -7.00 3.62 21.82
N GLU A 160 -7.22 4.91 21.68
CA GLU A 160 -8.01 5.47 20.59
C GLU A 160 -7.27 6.64 19.95
N GLY A 161 -7.31 6.69 18.63
CA GLY A 161 -6.87 7.83 17.86
C GLY A 161 -7.85 8.14 16.76
N GLU A 162 -7.41 8.99 15.84
CA GLU A 162 -8.25 9.45 14.75
C GLU A 162 -8.44 8.36 13.69
N GLY A 163 -9.57 7.65 13.78
CA GLY A 163 -9.92 6.60 12.83
C GLY A 163 -9.27 5.25 13.14
N TRP A 164 -8.87 5.02 14.39
CA TRP A 164 -8.38 3.72 14.84
C TRP A 164 -8.62 3.48 16.33
N VAL A 165 -8.74 2.20 16.68
CA VAL A 165 -8.83 1.69 18.05
C VAL A 165 -7.84 0.55 18.20
N LEU A 166 -7.02 0.60 19.24
CA LEU A 166 -6.07 -0.43 19.62
C LEU A 166 -6.49 -1.05 20.94
N GLU A 167 -6.68 -2.36 20.95
CA GLU A 167 -6.89 -3.17 22.14
C GLU A 167 -5.61 -3.92 22.46
N LEU A 168 -4.99 -3.57 23.58
CA LEU A 168 -3.65 -4.00 23.92
C LEU A 168 -3.66 -5.28 24.78
N ALA A 169 -2.80 -6.23 24.42
CA ALA A 169 -2.57 -7.41 25.21
C ALA A 169 -1.85 -7.06 26.53
N PRO A 170 -2.08 -7.81 27.63
CA PRO A 170 -1.44 -7.55 28.91
C PRO A 170 0.09 -7.49 28.81
N GLY A 171 0.68 -6.53 29.53
CA GLY A 171 2.14 -6.38 29.65
C GLY A 171 2.79 -5.54 28.55
N TRP A 172 2.14 -5.36 27.39
CA TRP A 172 2.61 -4.43 26.37
C TRP A 172 2.43 -2.98 26.81
N ARG A 173 3.33 -2.10 26.37
CA ARG A 173 3.32 -0.68 26.74
C ARG A 173 3.78 0.18 25.57
N ALA A 174 3.33 1.43 25.54
CA ALA A 174 3.86 2.43 24.61
C ALA A 174 4.92 3.27 25.32
N ASN A 175 6.07 3.44 24.69
CA ASN A 175 7.18 4.27 25.16
C ASN A 175 7.46 5.39 24.16
N ALA A 176 8.21 6.41 24.59
CA ALA A 176 8.60 7.51 23.71
C ALA A 176 9.36 6.99 22.48
N GLY A 177 8.94 7.47 21.30
CA GLY A 177 9.59 7.19 20.03
C GLY A 177 10.78 8.10 19.75
N PRO A 178 11.38 8.00 18.55
CA PRO A 178 12.60 8.72 18.19
C PRO A 178 12.39 10.23 18.07
N ARG A 179 11.17 10.67 17.72
CA ARG A 179 10.82 12.09 17.60
C ARG A 179 9.84 12.51 18.70
N PRO A 180 9.82 13.80 19.07
CA PRO A 180 8.86 14.32 20.04
C PRO A 180 7.42 14.00 19.64
N GLY A 181 6.67 13.37 20.56
CA GLY A 181 5.28 12.97 20.36
C GLY A 181 5.09 11.60 19.70
N ASP A 182 6.14 11.01 19.12
CA ASP A 182 6.07 9.63 18.64
C ASP A 182 6.00 8.66 19.81
N LEU A 183 5.33 7.53 19.57
CA LEU A 183 5.23 6.41 20.48
C LEU A 183 5.66 5.13 19.76
N ILE A 184 6.33 4.25 20.47
CA ILE A 184 6.64 2.90 20.01
C ILE A 184 6.05 1.90 21.00
N LEU A 185 5.33 0.92 20.46
CA LEU A 185 4.81 -0.18 21.25
C LEU A 185 5.91 -1.22 21.52
N GLN A 186 6.07 -1.58 22.79
CA GLN A 186 7.10 -2.49 23.26
C GLN A 186 6.50 -3.70 23.97
N ALA A 187 7.10 -4.85 23.72
CA ALA A 187 6.74 -6.10 24.37
C ALA A 187 6.97 -6.01 25.88
N PRO A 188 6.23 -6.78 26.69
CA PRO A 188 6.53 -6.91 28.11
C PRO A 188 7.97 -7.36 28.31
N GLU A 189 8.65 -6.73 29.26
CA GLU A 189 9.96 -7.18 29.73
C GLU A 189 9.85 -8.65 30.17
N ALA A 190 10.74 -9.51 29.65
CA ALA A 190 10.79 -10.90 30.08
C ALA A 190 11.13 -10.91 31.57
N ARG A 191 10.17 -11.31 32.43
CA ARG A 191 10.47 -11.55 33.84
C ARG A 191 11.52 -12.66 33.91
N SER A 192 12.71 -12.33 34.39
CA SER A 192 13.69 -13.32 34.82
C SER A 192 13.01 -14.27 35.82
N PRO A 193 13.18 -15.59 35.70
CA PRO A 193 12.67 -16.51 36.70
C PRO A 193 13.35 -16.20 38.03
N THR A 194 12.54 -15.91 39.05
CA THR A 194 12.99 -15.76 40.44
C THR A 194 13.73 -17.03 40.84
N PRO A 195 14.98 -16.97 41.33
CA PRO A 195 15.60 -18.15 41.91
C PRO A 195 14.79 -18.51 43.17
N HIS A 196 14.21 -19.72 43.17
CA HIS A 196 13.63 -20.29 44.39
C HIS A 196 14.76 -20.58 45.40
N PRO A 197 14.52 -20.37 46.70
CA PRO A 197 15.50 -20.59 47.77
C PRO A 197 15.88 -22.07 47.93
#